data_AF-A0A8B3S403-F1
#
_entry.id   AF-A0A8B3S403-F1
#
_cell.length_a   1.000
_cell.length_b   1.000
_cell.length_c   1.000
_cell.angle_alpha   90.00
_cell.angle_beta   90.00
_cell.angle_gamma   90.00
#
_symmetry.space_group_name_H-M   'P 1'
#
loop_
_entity.id
_entity.type
_entity.pdbx_description
1 polymer ?
#
loop_
_entity_poly.entity_id
_entity_poly.type
_entity_poly.pdbx_seq_one_letter_code
_entity_poly.pdbx_strand_id
1 'polypeptide(L)' 'MQTKIEVFTDGNDDYTYVLPDYYADTCIDYGQLAKIREKRRVIHKEKRTIYGSPCHSDIETTDIENFNGILR' A
#
# COMPACT_ATOMS: atom_id res chain seq x y z
N MET A 1 -21.78 9.61 -5.61
CA MET A 1 -20.64 8.77 -6.03
C MET A 1 -20.05 8.20 -4.77
N GLN A 2 -20.04 6.88 -4.61
CA GLN A 2 -19.48 6.27 -3.41
C GLN A 2 -17.97 6.25 -3.58
N THR A 3 -17.28 7.15 -2.89
CA THR A 3 -15.82 7.20 -2.90
C THR A 3 -15.34 5.99 -2.12
N LYS A 4 -14.69 5.05 -2.81
CA LYS A 4 -14.00 3.95 -2.13
C LYS A 4 -12.85 4.52 -1.29
N ILE A 5 -12.51 3.83 -0.22
CA ILE A 5 -11.38 4.21 0.62
C ILE A 5 -10.10 3.83 -0.11
N GLU A 6 -9.23 4.80 -0.34
CA GLU A 6 -7.91 4.56 -0.93
C GLU A 6 -6.89 4.30 0.17
N VAL A 7 -6.15 3.20 0.04
CA VAL A 7 -5.10 2.82 0.99
C VAL A 7 -3.81 2.57 0.20
N PHE A 8 -2.71 3.16 0.66
CA PHE A 8 -1.38 2.99 0.07
C PHE A 8 -0.36 2.69 1.15
N THR A 9 0.44 1.63 0.98
CA THR A 9 1.44 1.21 1.99
C THR A 9 2.77 0.83 1.34
N ASP A 10 3.86 0.83 2.12
CA ASP A 10 5.23 0.65 1.62
C ASP A 10 5.74 -0.81 1.62
N GLY A 11 4.82 -1.78 1.54
CA GLY A 11 5.19 -3.19 1.41
C GLY A 11 5.08 -4.03 2.69
N ASN A 12 4.41 -3.55 3.74
CA ASN A 12 4.03 -4.43 4.85
C ASN A 12 2.85 -5.32 4.39
N ASP A 13 3.09 -6.63 4.34
CA ASP A 13 2.12 -7.61 3.87
C ASP A 13 0.99 -7.87 4.86
N ASP A 14 1.16 -7.52 6.15
CA ASP A 14 0.12 -7.71 7.17
C ASP A 14 -1.19 -7.03 6.78
N TYR A 15 -1.11 -5.85 6.16
CA TYR A 15 -2.29 -5.09 5.70
C TYR A 15 -3.09 -5.82 4.62
N THR A 16 -2.45 -6.71 3.84
CA THR A 16 -3.16 -7.56 2.88
C THR A 16 -4.16 -8.48 3.58
N TYR A 17 -3.83 -8.97 4.77
CA TYR A 17 -4.68 -9.91 5.51
C TYR A 17 -5.64 -9.20 6.46
N VAL A 18 -5.23 -8.04 7.00
CA VAL A 18 -6.00 -7.32 8.02
C VAL A 18 -7.10 -6.45 7.40
N LEU A 19 -6.84 -5.75 6.30
CA LEU A 19 -7.84 -4.82 5.72
C LEU A 19 -9.19 -5.48 5.35
N PRO A 20 -9.24 -6.72 4.82
CA PRO A 20 -10.50 -7.41 4.56
C PRO A 20 -11.36 -7.67 5.79
N ASP A 21 -10.77 -7.78 6.99
CA ASP A 21 -11.51 -8.00 8.22
C ASP A 21 -12.30 -6.76 8.66
N TYR A 22 -11.89 -5.57 8.20
CA TYR A 22 -12.49 -4.28 8.57
C TYR A 22 -13.32 -3.67 7.44
N TYR A 23 -12.99 -3.97 6.19
CA TYR A 23 -13.65 -3.39 5.03
C TYR A 23 -14.00 -4.47 4.01
N ALA A 24 -15.22 -4.39 3.46
CA ALA A 24 -15.54 -5.16 2.27
C ALA A 24 -14.60 -4.76 1.13
N ASP A 25 -14.18 -5.74 0.35
CA ASP A 25 -13.39 -5.59 -0.88
C ASP A 25 -13.99 -4.60 -1.88
N THR A 26 -15.32 -4.49 -1.93
CA THR A 26 -16.03 -3.51 -2.76
C THR A 26 -15.85 -2.06 -2.30
N CYS A 27 -15.43 -1.84 -1.07
CA CYS A 27 -15.35 -0.53 -0.44
C CYS A 27 -13.94 0.07 -0.43
N ILE A 28 -12.92 -0.70 -0.82
CA ILE A 28 -11.52 -0.28 -0.76
C ILE A 28 -10.82 -0.42 -2.11
N ASP A 29 -9.90 0.50 -2.37
CA ASP A 29 -8.89 0.39 -3.41
C ASP A 29 -7.52 0.42 -2.70
N TYR A 30 -6.87 -0.74 -2.60
CA TYR A 30 -5.62 -0.91 -1.84
C TYR A 30 -4.45 -1.17 -2.77
N GLY A 31 -3.49 -0.25 -2.77
CA GLY A 31 -2.20 -0.36 -3.46
C GLY A 31 -1.02 -0.53 -2.50
N GLN A 32 0.00 -1.25 -2.94
CA GLN A 32 1.20 -1.52 -2.16
C GLN A 32 2.45 -1.23 -2.99
N LEU A 33 3.44 -0.56 -2.41
CA LEU A 33 4.76 -0.36 -3.00
C LEU A 33 5.75 -1.36 -2.40
N ALA A 34 5.94 -2.50 -3.07
CA ALA A 34 6.86 -3.54 -2.62
C ALA A 34 8.32 -3.21 -2.95
N LYS A 35 9.19 -3.17 -1.94
CA LYS A 35 10.63 -2.94 -2.12
C LYS A 35 11.34 -4.26 -2.39
N ILE A 36 11.81 -4.47 -3.62
CA ILE A 36 12.62 -5.64 -3.99
C ILE A 36 14.05 -5.41 -3.55
N ARG A 37 14.58 -6.33 -2.74
CA ARG A 37 15.92 -6.23 -2.15
C ARG A 37 16.83 -7.36 -2.63
N GLU A 38 18.07 -7.01 -2.94
CA GLU A 38 19.17 -7.96 -3.14
C GLU A 38 20.30 -7.63 -2.16
N LYS A 39 20.80 -8.63 -1.43
CA LYS A 39 21.90 -8.47 -0.45
C LYS A 39 21.70 -7.27 0.50
N ARG A 40 20.46 -7.10 1.01
CA ARG A 40 20.01 -6.00 1.90
C ARG A 40 19.88 -4.61 1.25
N ARG A 41 20.17 -4.46 -0.03
CA ARG A 41 19.98 -3.21 -0.77
C ARG A 41 18.67 -3.24 -1.55
N VAL A 42 17.89 -2.16 -1.49
CA VAL A 42 16.72 -1.99 -2.38
C VAL A 42 17.24 -1.77 -3.80
N ILE A 43 16.86 -2.65 -4.72
CA ILE A 43 17.26 -2.60 -6.12
C ILE A 43 16.12 -2.10 -7.02
N HIS A 44 14.88 -2.31 -6.58
CA HIS A 44 13.69 -1.93 -7.34
C HIS A 44 12.50 -1.72 -6.39
N LYS A 45 11.51 -0.94 -6.82
CA LYS A 45 10.23 -0.79 -6.15
C LYS A 45 9.13 -1.17 -7.14
N GLU A 46 8.28 -2.11 -6.75
CA GLU A 46 7.17 -2.61 -7.57
C GLU A 46 5.84 -2.11 -7.01
N LYS A 47 4.98 -1.53 -7.86
CA LYS A 47 3.63 -1.11 -7.48
C LYS A 47 2.67 -2.29 -7.69
N ARG A 48 1.92 -2.65 -6.65
CA ARG A 48 0.98 -3.78 -6.63
C ARG A 48 -0.42 -3.29 -6.32
N THR A 49 -1.41 -3.83 -7.04
CA THR A 49 -2.82 -3.73 -6.66
C THR A 49 -3.16 -4.95 -5.82
N ILE A 50 -3.62 -4.74 -4.60
CA ILE A 50 -4.04 -5.82 -3.70
C ILE A 50 -5.57 -5.96 -3.71
N TYR A 51 -6.29 -4.85 -3.56
CA TYR A 51 -7.75 -4.81 -3.66
C TYR A 51 -8.23 -3.70 -4.59
N GLY A 52 -9.36 -3.96 -5.26
CA GLY A 52 -10.05 -2.96 -6.06
C GLY A 52 -9.26 -2.53 -7.31
N SER A 53 -9.29 -1.24 -7.62
CA SER A 53 -8.64 -0.65 -8.78
C SER A 53 -7.97 0.68 -8.44
N PRO A 54 -6.98 0.70 -7.52
CA PRO A 54 -6.24 1.89 -7.15
C PRO A 54 -5.48 2.46 -8.34
N CYS A 55 -5.39 3.78 -8.41
CA CYS A 55 -4.57 4.46 -9.40
C CYS A 55 -3.08 4.20 -9.10
N HIS A 56 -2.37 3.59 -10.06
CA HIS A 56 -0.94 3.27 -9.89
C HIS A 56 -0.06 4.51 -9.76
N SER A 57 -0.47 5.64 -10.31
CA SER A 57 0.25 6.91 -10.15
C SER A 57 0.29 7.35 -8.68
N ASP A 58 -0.74 7.02 -7.90
CA ASP A 58 -0.90 7.42 -6.50
C ASP A 58 -0.25 6.43 -5.51
N ILE A 59 0.15 5.24 -5.99
CA ILE A 59 0.96 4.28 -5.23
C ILE A 59 2.41 4.78 -5.19
N GLU A 60 2.65 5.85 -4.45
CA GLU A 60 3.98 6.41 -4.18
C GLU A 60 4.18 6.66 -2.69
N THR A 61 5.35 6.29 -2.18
CA THR A 61 5.71 6.50 -0.77
C THR A 61 6.67 7.68 -0.60
N THR A 62 7.08 8.33 -1.69
CA THR A 62 8.15 9.34 -1.68
C THR A 62 7.76 10.59 -0.88
N ASP A 63 6.48 10.97 -0.90
CA ASP A 63 5.97 12.11 -0.10
C ASP A 63 5.63 11.73 1.36
N ILE A 64 5.41 10.43 1.64
CA ILE A 64 5.00 9.91 2.97
C ILE A 64 6.21 9.36 3.76
N GLU A 65 7.42 9.32 3.20
CA GLU A 65 8.63 8.82 3.89
C GLU A 65 9.04 9.67 5.12
N ASN A 66 8.44 10.84 5.32
CA ASN A 66 8.61 11.66 6.54
C ASN A 66 7.64 11.32 7.69
N PHE A 67 6.70 10.38 7.51
CA PHE A 67 5.81 9.90 8.58
C PHE A 67 6.19 8.50 9.09
N ASN A 68 7.48 8.15 9.04
CA ASN A 68 8.06 7.04 9.80
C ASN A 68 8.21 7.38 11.31
N GLY A 69 7.33 8.21 11.84
CA GLY A 69 7.14 8.33 13.28
C GLY A 69 6.54 7.01 13.74
N ILE A 70 7.26 6.28 14.59
CA ILE A 70 6.75 5.11 15.31
C ILE A 70 5.35 5.47 15.83
N LEU A 71 4.31 4.84 15.30
CA LEU A 71 2.99 4.82 15.92
C LEU A 71 3.19 4.12 17.27
N ARG A 72 3.30 4.93 18.31
CA ARG A 72 3.48 4.51 19.69
C ARG A 72 2.23 4.82 20.49
#